data_AF-A0A9P6ZHZ0-F1
#
_entry.id   AF-A0A9P6ZHZ0-F1
#
_cell.length_a   1.000
_cell.length_b   1.000
_cell.length_c   1.000
_cell.angle_alpha   90.00
_cell.angle_beta   90.00
_cell.angle_gamma   90.00
#
_symmetry.space_group_name_H-M   'P 1'
#
loop_
_entity.id
_entity.type
_entity.pdbx_description
1 polymer ?
#
loop_
_entity_poly.entity_id
_entity_poly.type
_entity_poly.pdbx_seq_one_letter_code
_entity_poly.pdbx_strand_id
1 'polypeptide(L)'
;HRSLRALRKLLIAFRSAVHMNEDDQVLLWRIDNAAVYTKLVTTSLRYTPNVLAHHLPYKTLPNGKFKQPSQSAKQKALQKLTLSYFSNLVHLIPQLTDPETLRLALTESAKILPYVSSRKAVKTYLKKCLELWSTGEDDVRIAAFLAVRRLAASTDDSIVDLVLKSTYLALVRACKSTSTYRLLPSITLMKNSACELFCVDHGTTYPNVFGYIRQLAILLRGGMKTKTKASRSLWEAYKQVYNWQYAHCVDFWSLVLGRACDAHAEAERGGQESELRPLIYPLVQVSLGAIKLISNSRSYPFHLHIARSMVYLTRHTRIYVPLTPYLLPIISSTLTASGKPKSSTLRPLDMETHIRAPAHVKTRVY
;
A
#
# COMPACT_ATOMS: atom_id res chain seq x y z
N HIS A 1 39.76 3.50 -1.19
CA HIS A 1 38.31 3.47 -1.49
C HIS A 1 37.36 3.26 -0.28
N ARG A 2 37.83 3.09 0.97
CA ARG A 2 36.95 2.82 2.13
C ARG A 2 37.29 3.68 3.37
N SER A 3 37.73 4.92 3.18
CA SER A 3 38.16 5.81 4.28
C SER A 3 36.97 6.54 4.93
N LEU A 4 36.87 6.47 6.26
CA LEU A 4 35.87 7.22 7.04
C LEU A 4 36.09 8.74 7.00
N ARG A 5 37.34 9.19 6.84
CA ARG A 5 37.66 10.62 6.71
C ARG A 5 37.15 11.19 5.39
N ALA A 6 37.29 10.42 4.31
CA ALA A 6 36.74 10.78 3.00
C ALA A 6 35.21 10.76 3.01
N LEU A 7 34.60 9.76 3.65
CA LEU A 7 33.14 9.70 3.82
C LEU A 7 32.62 10.94 4.56
N ARG A 8 33.24 11.35 5.68
CA ARG A 8 32.85 12.56 6.42
C ARG A 8 32.84 13.81 5.52
N LYS A 9 33.90 14.02 4.74
CA LYS A 9 33.97 15.15 3.80
C LYS A 9 32.88 15.07 2.71
N LEU A 10 32.66 13.89 2.15
CA LEU A 10 31.62 13.64 1.15
C LEU A 10 30.22 13.95 1.70
N LEU A 11 29.93 13.55 2.94
CA LEU A 11 28.63 13.78 3.57
C LEU A 11 28.38 15.25 3.95
N ILE A 12 29.44 16.00 4.28
CA ILE A 12 29.36 17.45 4.48
C ILE A 12 29.03 18.14 3.16
N ALA A 13 29.74 17.79 2.08
CA ALA A 13 29.44 18.31 0.75
C ALA A 13 28.01 17.93 0.30
N PHE A 14 27.57 16.70 0.58
CA PHE A 14 26.20 16.27 0.32
C PHE A 14 25.17 17.11 1.09
N ARG A 15 25.40 17.39 2.38
CA ARG A 15 24.54 18.28 3.16
C ARG A 15 24.43 19.66 2.51
N SER A 16 25.57 20.21 2.07
CA SER A 16 25.57 21.49 1.35
C SER A 16 24.72 21.43 0.09
N ALA A 17 24.87 20.38 -0.72
CA ALA A 17 24.07 20.20 -1.93
C ALA A 17 22.56 20.08 -1.66
N VAL A 18 22.15 19.38 -0.59
CA VAL A 18 20.73 19.16 -0.26
C VAL A 18 20.02 20.45 0.16
N HIS A 19 20.72 21.37 0.83
CA HIS A 19 20.15 22.60 1.38
C HIS A 19 20.54 23.86 0.59
N MET A 20 21.08 23.70 -0.62
CA MET A 20 21.51 24.83 -1.46
C MET A 20 20.39 25.82 -1.81
N ASN A 21 19.14 25.36 -1.76
CA ASN A 21 17.96 26.17 -2.09
C ASN A 21 17.29 26.77 -0.85
N GLU A 22 17.91 26.67 0.33
CA GLU A 22 17.40 27.23 1.59
C GLU A 22 18.27 28.40 2.05
N ASP A 23 17.68 29.59 2.14
CA ASP A 23 18.38 30.84 2.48
C ASP A 23 18.85 30.88 3.96
N ASP A 24 18.27 30.05 4.84
CA ASP A 24 18.52 30.07 6.29
C ASP A 24 19.68 29.16 6.77
N GLN A 25 20.40 28.48 5.85
CA GLN A 25 21.47 27.56 6.24
C GLN A 25 22.88 28.09 5.97
N VAL A 26 23.74 28.00 7.00
CA VAL A 26 25.19 28.20 6.84
C VAL A 26 25.78 26.98 6.13
N LEU A 27 25.90 27.08 4.80
CA LEU A 27 26.48 26.03 3.96
C LEU A 27 28.00 26.21 3.86
N LEU A 28 28.74 25.13 4.05
CA LEU A 28 30.20 25.18 3.92
C LEU A 28 30.60 25.41 2.45
N TRP A 29 29.92 24.75 1.51
CA TRP A 29 30.29 24.70 0.09
C TRP A 29 29.09 25.17 -0.77
N ARG A 30 29.36 25.94 -1.83
CA ARG A 30 28.40 26.32 -2.87
C ARG A 30 28.76 25.58 -4.16
N ILE A 31 27.79 24.94 -4.82
CA ILE A 31 28.03 24.11 -6.01
C ILE A 31 27.36 24.76 -7.21
N ASP A 32 28.09 25.58 -7.94
CA ASP A 32 27.49 26.36 -9.05
C ASP A 32 27.33 25.54 -10.35
N ASN A 33 27.83 24.29 -10.41
CA ASN A 33 27.77 23.44 -11.60
C ASN A 33 26.84 22.22 -11.40
N ALA A 34 25.83 22.10 -12.27
CA ALA A 34 24.85 21.01 -12.25
C ALA A 34 25.47 19.61 -12.43
N ALA A 35 26.50 19.46 -13.26
CA ALA A 35 27.18 18.18 -13.44
C ALA A 35 27.93 17.74 -12.16
N VAL A 36 28.50 18.70 -11.44
CA VAL A 36 29.16 18.46 -10.14
C VAL A 36 28.12 18.08 -9.10
N TYR A 37 26.97 18.75 -9.08
CA TYR A 37 25.84 18.41 -8.21
C TYR A 37 25.38 16.96 -8.42
N THR A 38 25.05 16.58 -9.66
CA THR A 38 24.57 15.22 -9.97
C THR A 38 25.61 14.17 -9.64
N LYS A 39 26.89 14.43 -9.95
CA LYS A 39 27.99 13.51 -9.62
C LYS A 39 28.19 13.39 -8.10
N LEU A 40 28.06 14.48 -7.35
CA LEU A 40 28.18 14.47 -5.89
C LEU A 40 27.03 13.67 -5.25
N VAL A 41 25.78 13.91 -5.68
CA VAL A 41 24.60 13.19 -5.19
C VAL A 41 24.71 11.70 -5.51
N THR A 42 24.95 11.32 -6.76
CA THR A 42 25.08 9.91 -7.16
C THR A 42 26.24 9.20 -6.46
N THR A 43 27.38 9.87 -6.29
CA THR A 43 28.54 9.34 -5.54
C THR A 43 28.19 9.15 -4.06
N SER A 44 27.55 10.13 -3.44
CA SER A 44 27.13 10.02 -2.04
C SER A 44 26.14 8.86 -1.82
N LEU A 45 25.17 8.68 -2.72
CA LEU A 45 24.20 7.59 -2.67
C LEU A 45 24.86 6.22 -2.82
N ARG A 46 25.75 6.03 -3.81
CA ARG A 46 26.37 4.72 -4.07
C ARG A 46 27.44 4.32 -3.07
N TYR A 47 28.28 5.26 -2.64
CA TYR A 47 29.43 4.91 -1.80
C TYR A 47 29.10 4.86 -0.29
N THR A 48 28.09 5.60 0.17
CA THR A 48 27.73 5.60 1.60
C THR A 48 27.33 4.22 2.14
N PRO A 49 26.43 3.45 1.49
CA PRO A 49 26.10 2.10 1.92
C PRO A 49 27.32 1.17 1.92
N ASN A 50 28.18 1.27 0.90
CA ASN A 50 29.37 0.41 0.74
C ASN A 50 30.41 0.65 1.84
N VAL A 51 30.64 1.92 2.20
CA VAL A 51 31.57 2.27 3.29
C VAL A 51 30.98 1.85 4.64
N LEU A 52 29.68 2.04 4.86
CA LEU A 52 29.01 1.58 6.08
C LEU A 52 29.05 0.05 6.21
N ALA A 53 28.80 -0.69 5.13
CA ALA A 53 28.88 -2.16 5.12
C ALA A 53 30.27 -2.69 5.49
N HIS A 54 31.32 -2.02 5.01
CA HIS A 54 32.69 -2.42 5.32
C HIS A 54 33.08 -2.16 6.78
N HIS A 55 32.65 -1.04 7.37
CA HIS A 55 33.04 -0.66 8.74
C HIS A 55 32.08 -1.17 9.81
N LEU A 56 30.83 -1.45 9.42
CA LEU A 56 29.76 -1.95 10.27
C LEU A 56 29.02 -3.06 9.49
N PRO A 57 29.53 -4.29 9.45
CA PRO A 57 28.77 -5.39 8.87
C PRO A 57 27.52 -5.66 9.73
N TYR A 58 26.34 -5.65 9.10
CA TYR A 58 25.11 -6.13 9.74
C TYR A 58 24.84 -7.58 9.32
N LYS A 59 24.16 -8.34 10.18
CA LYS A 59 23.80 -9.73 9.88
C LYS A 59 22.40 -9.77 9.27
N THR A 60 22.27 -10.39 8.10
CA THR A 60 20.99 -10.84 7.56
C THR A 60 20.69 -12.22 8.11
N LEU A 61 19.53 -12.37 8.74
CA LEU A 61 19.04 -13.66 9.23
C LEU A 61 18.51 -14.51 8.07
N PRO A 62 18.42 -15.85 8.24
CA PRO A 62 17.91 -16.76 7.20
C PRO A 62 16.48 -16.44 6.75
N ASN A 63 15.69 -15.79 7.60
CA ASN A 63 14.32 -15.33 7.33
C ASN A 63 14.24 -13.99 6.57
N GLY A 64 15.36 -13.49 6.05
CA GLY A 64 15.42 -12.20 5.35
C GLY A 64 15.36 -10.96 6.26
N LYS A 65 15.13 -11.13 7.57
CA LYS A 65 15.18 -10.03 8.54
C LYS A 65 16.62 -9.57 8.75
N PHE A 66 16.85 -8.27 8.96
CA PHE A 66 18.18 -7.76 9.28
C PHE A 66 18.29 -7.43 10.77
N LYS A 67 19.39 -7.83 11.41
CA LYS A 67 19.70 -7.42 12.78
C LYS A 67 20.62 -6.20 12.74
N GLN A 68 20.34 -5.22 13.59
CA GLN A 68 21.21 -4.05 13.73
C GLN A 68 22.65 -4.47 14.09
N PRO A 69 23.68 -3.71 13.66
CA PRO A 69 25.07 -3.97 14.04
C PRO A 69 25.24 -4.02 15.57
N SER A 70 26.23 -4.78 16.03
CA SER A 70 26.56 -4.85 17.46
C SER A 70 26.97 -3.48 18.01
N GLN A 71 26.51 -3.17 19.23
CA GLN A 71 26.73 -1.94 20.02
C GLN A 71 28.21 -1.69 20.33
N SER A 72 28.99 -1.39 19.30
CA SER A 72 30.41 -1.05 19.40
C SER A 72 30.59 0.45 19.55
N ALA A 73 31.69 0.88 20.17
CA ALA A 73 32.06 2.30 20.24
C ALA A 73 32.15 2.96 18.85
N LYS A 74 32.56 2.18 17.82
CA LYS A 74 32.58 2.60 16.41
C LYS A 74 31.17 2.85 15.85
N GLN A 75 30.19 2.02 16.20
CA GLN A 75 28.80 2.24 15.81
C GLN A 75 28.27 3.56 16.41
N LYS A 76 28.48 3.80 17.71
CA LYS A 76 28.02 5.04 18.37
C LYS A 76 28.63 6.29 17.73
N ALA A 77 29.91 6.24 17.35
CA ALA A 77 30.59 7.33 16.66
C ALA A 77 30.04 7.59 15.25
N LEU A 78 29.63 6.54 14.54
CA LEU A 78 29.06 6.64 13.18
C LEU A 78 27.55 6.89 13.17
N GLN A 79 26.84 6.59 14.25
CA GLN A 79 25.38 6.71 14.34
C GLN A 79 24.88 8.13 14.08
N LYS A 80 25.52 9.15 14.66
CA LYS A 80 25.15 10.56 14.43
C LYS A 80 25.35 10.96 12.97
N LEU A 81 26.45 10.49 12.36
CA LEU A 81 26.79 10.76 10.97
C LEU A 81 25.81 10.08 10.01
N THR A 82 25.50 8.81 10.24
CA THR A 82 24.51 8.07 9.45
C THR A 82 23.12 8.67 9.59
N LEU A 83 22.72 9.08 10.79
CA LEU A 83 21.44 9.73 11.02
C LEU A 83 21.34 11.09 10.31
N SER A 84 22.40 11.90 10.37
CA SER A 84 22.45 13.19 9.66
C SER A 84 22.34 12.98 8.15
N TYR A 85 23.10 12.04 7.58
CA TYR A 85 23.00 11.71 6.17
C TYR A 85 21.60 11.23 5.79
N PHE A 86 21.02 10.33 6.59
CA PHE A 86 19.69 9.79 6.32
C PHE A 86 18.61 10.87 6.36
N SER A 87 18.66 11.79 7.33
CA SER A 87 17.75 12.93 7.38
C SER A 87 17.88 13.84 6.16
N ASN A 88 19.11 14.12 5.71
CA ASN A 88 19.36 14.91 4.50
C ASN A 88 18.86 14.17 3.24
N LEU A 89 19.03 12.85 3.18
CA LEU A 89 18.51 12.04 2.08
C LEU A 89 16.98 12.10 2.04
N VAL A 90 16.31 11.95 3.19
CA VAL A 90 14.84 12.09 3.30
C VAL A 90 14.38 13.47 2.86
N HIS A 91 15.17 14.50 3.15
CA HIS A 91 14.91 15.87 2.72
C HIS A 91 15.10 16.08 1.21
N LEU A 92 16.07 15.38 0.61
CA LEU A 92 16.37 15.44 -0.82
C LEU A 92 15.30 14.75 -1.68
N ILE A 93 14.75 13.61 -1.23
CA ILE A 93 13.83 12.78 -2.03
C ILE A 93 12.71 13.59 -2.71
N PRO A 94 11.97 14.48 -2.02
CA PRO A 94 10.91 15.27 -2.65
C PRO A 94 11.40 16.34 -3.64
N GLN A 95 12.68 16.70 -3.61
CA GLN A 95 13.27 17.72 -4.49
C GLN A 95 13.76 17.12 -5.82
N LEU A 96 13.90 15.79 -5.90
CA LEU A 96 14.38 15.12 -7.10
C LEU A 96 13.25 15.02 -8.13
N THR A 97 13.45 15.60 -9.30
CA THR A 97 12.52 15.54 -10.43
C THR A 97 12.82 14.41 -11.41
N ASP A 98 14.09 13.98 -11.49
CA ASP A 98 14.52 12.91 -12.38
C ASP A 98 14.17 11.51 -11.82
N PRO A 99 13.39 10.68 -12.56
CA PRO A 99 12.94 9.37 -12.07
C PRO A 99 14.08 8.38 -11.85
N GLU A 100 15.15 8.43 -12.66
CA GLU A 100 16.32 7.55 -12.50
C GLU A 100 17.09 7.86 -11.21
N THR A 101 17.32 9.15 -10.95
CA THR A 101 17.98 9.61 -9.72
C THR A 101 17.11 9.30 -8.49
N LEU A 102 15.79 9.43 -8.60
CA LEU A 102 14.85 9.09 -7.54
C LEU A 102 14.86 7.57 -7.24
N ARG A 103 14.85 6.74 -8.28
CA ARG A 103 14.99 5.27 -8.18
C ARG A 103 16.30 4.88 -7.50
N LEU A 104 17.41 5.51 -7.89
CA LEU A 104 18.71 5.32 -7.26
C LEU A 104 18.69 5.72 -5.78
N ALA A 105 18.12 6.88 -5.46
CA ALA A 105 18.04 7.37 -4.08
C ALA A 105 17.21 6.43 -3.18
N LEU A 106 16.08 5.92 -3.67
CA LEU A 106 15.25 4.93 -2.95
C LEU A 106 15.98 3.59 -2.76
N THR A 107 16.65 3.10 -3.80
CA THR A 107 17.37 1.82 -3.76
C THR A 107 18.56 1.87 -2.81
N GLU A 108 19.37 2.92 -2.87
CA GLU A 108 20.54 3.05 -2.00
C GLU A 108 20.15 3.40 -0.56
N SER A 109 19.10 4.20 -0.34
CA SER A 109 18.60 4.49 1.01
C SER A 109 18.08 3.24 1.72
N ALA A 110 17.45 2.31 1.00
CA ALA A 110 17.00 1.04 1.54
C ALA A 110 18.15 0.20 2.14
N LYS A 111 19.36 0.29 1.55
CA LYS A 111 20.56 -0.41 2.06
C LYS A 111 21.08 0.17 3.37
N ILE A 112 20.72 1.41 3.69
CA ILE A 112 21.20 2.12 4.87
C ILE A 112 20.27 1.92 6.07
N LEU A 113 19.03 1.48 5.85
CA LEU A 113 18.02 1.23 6.89
C LEU A 113 18.52 0.40 8.08
N PRO A 114 19.35 -0.65 7.93
CA PRO A 114 19.90 -1.40 9.06
C PRO A 114 20.74 -0.59 10.05
N TYR A 115 21.25 0.56 9.61
CA TYR A 115 22.09 1.45 10.40
C TYR A 115 21.33 2.58 11.08
N VAL A 116 20.05 2.77 10.75
CA VAL A 116 19.22 3.86 11.26
C VAL A 116 18.45 3.39 12.50
N SER A 117 18.88 3.83 13.67
CA SER A 117 18.20 3.48 14.94
C SER A 117 17.07 4.43 15.33
N SER A 118 16.90 5.57 14.64
CA SER A 118 15.92 6.60 15.03
C SER A 118 14.53 6.32 14.46
N ARG A 119 13.58 5.97 15.33
CA ARG A 119 12.18 5.74 14.96
C ARG A 119 11.53 6.96 14.28
N LYS A 120 11.87 8.17 14.71
CA LYS A 120 11.36 9.41 14.10
C LYS A 120 11.80 9.52 12.64
N ALA A 121 13.08 9.26 12.37
CA ALA A 121 13.62 9.31 11.01
C ALA A 121 13.00 8.22 10.12
N VAL A 122 12.85 6.99 10.63
CA VAL A 122 12.18 5.89 9.91
C VAL A 122 10.74 6.26 9.59
N LYS A 123 9.98 6.84 10.52
CA LYS A 123 8.59 7.27 10.30
C LYS A 123 8.49 8.33 9.19
N THR A 124 9.39 9.31 9.17
CA THR A 124 9.42 10.34 8.12
C THR A 124 9.76 9.73 6.76
N TYR A 125 10.77 8.86 6.71
CA TYR A 125 11.16 8.18 5.48
C TYR A 125 10.03 7.28 4.94
N LEU A 126 9.38 6.50 5.80
CA LEU A 126 8.22 5.67 5.45
C LEU A 126 7.11 6.52 4.84
N LYS A 127 6.79 7.66 5.43
CA LYS A 127 5.76 8.57 4.88
C LYS A 127 6.13 9.03 3.46
N LYS A 128 7.40 9.39 3.22
CA LYS A 128 7.87 9.80 1.89
C LYS A 128 7.86 8.66 0.87
N CYS A 129 8.26 7.46 1.27
CA CYS A 129 8.18 6.29 0.39
C CYS A 129 6.71 5.94 0.04
N LEU A 130 5.80 6.02 1.00
CA LEU A 130 4.37 5.76 0.76
C LEU A 130 3.71 6.84 -0.11
N GLU A 131 4.13 8.10 0.02
CA GLU A 131 3.72 9.19 -0.89
C GLU A 131 4.10 8.81 -2.33
N LEU A 132 5.38 8.52 -2.58
CA LEU A 132 5.89 8.11 -3.91
C LEU A 132 5.27 6.81 -4.43
N TRP A 133 5.01 5.84 -3.55
CA TRP A 133 4.32 4.61 -3.91
C TRP A 133 2.89 4.87 -4.39
N SER A 134 2.21 5.87 -3.85
CA SER A 134 0.84 6.20 -4.27
C SER A 134 0.75 7.08 -5.52
N THR A 135 1.72 7.95 -5.78
CA THR A 135 1.64 8.95 -6.86
C THR A 135 2.67 8.79 -7.98
N GLY A 136 3.77 8.08 -7.74
CA GLY A 136 4.88 7.97 -8.70
C GLY A 136 4.57 7.08 -9.91
N GLU A 137 5.48 7.13 -10.88
CA GLU A 137 5.50 6.22 -12.03
C GLU A 137 5.83 4.78 -11.61
N ASP A 138 5.61 3.79 -12.49
CA ASP A 138 5.66 2.38 -12.12
C ASP A 138 7.03 1.95 -11.58
N ASP A 139 8.15 2.37 -12.19
CA ASP A 139 9.50 2.03 -11.73
C ASP A 139 9.83 2.66 -10.37
N VAL A 140 9.45 3.93 -10.17
CA VAL A 140 9.61 4.65 -8.91
C VAL A 140 8.74 4.02 -7.83
N ARG A 141 7.51 3.61 -8.17
CA ARG A 141 6.57 2.94 -7.27
C ARG A 141 7.14 1.61 -6.77
N ILE A 142 7.72 0.81 -7.67
CA ILE A 142 8.35 -0.46 -7.32
C ILE A 142 9.55 -0.21 -6.40
N ALA A 143 10.43 0.75 -6.73
CA ALA A 143 11.58 1.08 -5.89
C ALA A 143 11.17 1.57 -4.49
N ALA A 144 10.15 2.42 -4.42
CA ALA A 144 9.60 2.90 -3.15
C ALA A 144 9.00 1.75 -2.33
N PHE A 145 8.27 0.82 -2.98
CA PHE A 145 7.73 -0.35 -2.32
C PHE A 145 8.82 -1.29 -1.81
N LEU A 146 9.89 -1.52 -2.58
CA LEU A 146 11.03 -2.35 -2.15
C LEU A 146 11.72 -1.75 -0.92
N ALA A 147 11.81 -0.43 -0.82
CA ALA A 147 12.29 0.26 0.37
C ALA A 147 11.37 0.04 1.59
N VAL A 148 10.05 0.08 1.40
CA VAL A 148 9.06 -0.22 2.45
C VAL A 148 9.12 -1.69 2.88
N ARG A 149 9.23 -2.63 1.93
CA ARG A 149 9.43 -4.06 2.21
C ARG A 149 10.73 -4.29 2.99
N ARG A 150 11.80 -3.54 2.66
CA ARG A 150 13.03 -3.58 3.43
C ARG A 150 12.80 -3.12 4.87
N LEU A 151 12.05 -2.04 5.12
CA LEU A 151 11.69 -1.63 6.49
C LEU A 151 10.92 -2.71 7.26
N ALA A 152 10.01 -3.42 6.59
CA ALA A 152 9.25 -4.51 7.19
C ALA A 152 10.10 -5.75 7.53
N ALA A 153 11.28 -5.88 6.93
CA ALA A 153 12.28 -6.88 7.31
C ALA A 153 13.09 -6.48 8.56
N SER A 154 12.72 -5.41 9.26
CA SER A 154 13.30 -5.07 10.57
C SER A 154 12.96 -6.13 11.62
N THR A 155 13.85 -6.34 12.58
CA THR A 155 13.59 -7.19 13.75
C THR A 155 12.73 -6.52 14.82
N ASP A 156 12.46 -5.22 14.70
CA ASP A 156 11.64 -4.46 15.65
C ASP A 156 10.16 -4.52 15.25
N ASP A 157 9.35 -5.27 16.00
CA ASP A 157 7.92 -5.47 15.76
C ASP A 157 7.14 -4.14 15.75
N SER A 158 7.59 -3.13 16.49
CA SER A 158 6.94 -1.82 16.50
C SER A 158 7.11 -1.07 15.17
N ILE A 159 8.24 -1.28 14.48
CA ILE A 159 8.49 -0.74 13.15
C ILE A 159 7.67 -1.51 12.12
N VAL A 160 7.60 -2.84 12.23
CA VAL A 160 6.80 -3.69 11.34
C VAL A 160 5.32 -3.29 11.43
N ASP A 161 4.76 -3.18 12.63
CA ASP A 161 3.38 -2.75 12.85
C ASP A 161 3.11 -1.34 12.28
N LEU A 162 4.03 -0.39 12.50
CA LEU A 162 3.93 0.95 11.92
C LEU A 162 3.91 0.92 10.38
N VAL A 163 4.74 0.07 9.76
CA VAL A 163 4.82 -0.12 8.32
C VAL A 163 3.52 -0.71 7.78
N LEU A 164 3.00 -1.78 8.39
CA LEU A 164 1.75 -2.42 7.99
C LEU A 164 0.57 -1.43 8.05
N LYS A 165 0.40 -0.74 9.19
CA LYS A 165 -0.66 0.26 9.38
C LYS A 165 -0.57 1.41 8.39
N SER A 166 0.63 1.96 8.21
CA SER A 166 0.83 3.10 7.31
C SER A 166 0.60 2.72 5.85
N THR A 167 1.03 1.52 5.44
CA THR A 167 0.84 1.00 4.07
C THR A 167 -0.64 0.83 3.76
N TYR A 168 -1.41 0.21 4.68
CA TYR A 168 -2.85 0.08 4.49
C TYR A 168 -3.55 1.44 4.41
N LEU A 169 -3.23 2.38 5.31
CA LEU A 169 -3.83 3.71 5.27
C LEU A 169 -3.50 4.48 3.99
N ALA A 170 -2.27 4.33 3.46
CA ALA A 170 -1.90 4.92 2.18
C ALA A 170 -2.70 4.31 1.01
N LEU A 171 -2.87 2.99 1.00
CA LEU A 171 -3.69 2.29 -0.01
C LEU A 171 -5.15 2.79 0.03
N VAL A 172 -5.76 2.87 1.21
CA VAL A 172 -7.16 3.33 1.36
C VAL A 172 -7.34 4.78 0.92
N ARG A 173 -6.34 5.65 1.13
CA ARG A 173 -6.35 7.03 0.63
C ARG A 173 -6.25 7.09 -0.89
N ALA A 174 -5.38 6.28 -1.50
CA ALA A 174 -5.25 6.19 -2.95
C ALA A 174 -6.55 5.71 -3.61
N CYS A 175 -7.29 4.81 -2.94
CA CYS A 175 -8.58 4.30 -3.39
C CYS A 175 -9.76 5.28 -3.24
N LYS A 176 -9.55 6.52 -2.78
CA LYS A 176 -10.62 7.51 -2.58
C LYS A 176 -11.13 8.11 -3.90
N SER A 177 -10.27 8.26 -4.88
CA SER A 177 -10.59 8.86 -6.18
C SER A 177 -10.20 7.90 -7.29
N THR A 178 -10.97 6.83 -7.50
CA THR A 178 -10.80 5.93 -8.65
C THR A 178 -11.22 6.65 -9.94
N SER A 179 -10.42 7.62 -10.38
CA SER A 179 -10.60 8.29 -11.67
C SER A 179 -9.90 7.44 -12.74
N THR A 180 -10.70 6.88 -13.66
CA THR A 180 -10.39 6.43 -15.05
C THR A 180 -9.01 5.83 -15.39
N TYR A 181 -9.03 4.65 -16.05
CA TYR A 181 -7.99 3.92 -16.85
C TYR A 181 -6.52 3.88 -16.35
N ARG A 182 -5.91 5.02 -16.01
CA ARG A 182 -4.51 5.12 -15.56
C ARG A 182 -4.32 4.70 -14.10
N LEU A 183 -5.33 4.92 -13.25
CA LEU A 183 -5.22 4.64 -11.81
C LEU A 183 -5.53 3.17 -11.46
N LEU A 184 -6.29 2.45 -12.29
CA LEU A 184 -6.69 1.07 -11.98
C LEU A 184 -5.50 0.08 -12.02
N PRO A 185 -4.59 0.11 -13.02
CA PRO A 185 -3.37 -0.70 -12.99
C PRO A 185 -2.48 -0.36 -11.79
N SER A 186 -2.37 0.95 -11.46
CA SER A 186 -1.63 1.42 -10.30
C SER A 186 -2.19 0.87 -8.98
N ILE A 187 -3.51 0.95 -8.77
CA ILE A 187 -4.18 0.39 -7.59
C ILE A 187 -3.98 -1.14 -7.53
N THR A 188 -4.06 -1.83 -8.66
CA THR A 188 -3.83 -3.28 -8.71
C THR A 188 -2.39 -3.63 -8.31
N LEU A 189 -1.41 -2.90 -8.83
CA LEU A 189 -0.01 -3.05 -8.45
C LEU A 189 0.18 -2.78 -6.94
N MET A 190 -0.42 -1.72 -6.41
CA MET A 190 -0.38 -1.41 -4.98
C MET A 190 -1.04 -2.51 -4.13
N LYS A 191 -2.18 -3.05 -4.54
CA LYS A 191 -2.84 -4.15 -3.83
C LYS A 191 -1.97 -5.40 -3.82
N ASN A 192 -1.39 -5.78 -4.96
CA ASN A 192 -0.52 -6.93 -5.09
C ASN A 192 0.75 -6.77 -4.25
N SER A 193 1.40 -5.60 -4.32
CA SER A 193 2.61 -5.33 -3.57
C SER A 193 2.33 -5.30 -2.07
N ALA A 194 1.30 -4.57 -1.62
CA ALA A 194 0.92 -4.56 -0.21
C ALA A 194 0.50 -5.96 0.27
N CYS A 195 -0.15 -6.77 -0.56
CA CYS A 195 -0.50 -8.15 -0.21
C CYS A 195 0.74 -8.98 0.14
N GLU A 196 1.83 -8.87 -0.63
CA GLU A 196 3.08 -9.57 -0.30
C GLU A 196 3.59 -9.22 1.09
N LEU A 197 3.49 -7.94 1.46
CA LEU A 197 3.94 -7.45 2.76
C LEU A 197 3.13 -8.06 3.93
N PHE A 198 1.81 -8.21 3.77
CA PHE A 198 0.95 -8.83 4.78
C PHE A 198 1.07 -10.37 4.82
N CYS A 199 1.59 -11.00 3.77
CA CYS A 199 1.82 -12.45 3.72
C CYS A 199 3.19 -12.89 4.27
N VAL A 200 4.06 -11.96 4.69
CA VAL A 200 5.39 -12.31 5.23
C VAL A 200 5.30 -12.97 6.60
N ASP A 201 4.51 -12.39 7.50
CA ASP A 201 4.38 -12.84 8.90
C ASP A 201 2.90 -12.83 9.29
N HIS A 202 2.30 -14.02 9.36
CA HIS A 202 0.87 -14.19 9.60
C HIS A 202 0.48 -13.77 11.03
N GLY A 203 1.37 -14.00 12.01
CA GLY A 203 1.08 -13.72 13.43
C GLY A 203 1.06 -12.24 13.76
N THR A 204 2.04 -11.46 13.27
CA THR A 204 2.03 -10.00 13.43
C THR A 204 0.90 -9.33 12.63
N THR A 205 0.52 -9.95 11.51
CA THR A 205 -0.50 -9.43 10.61
C THR A 205 -1.92 -9.67 11.13
N TYR A 206 -2.19 -10.83 11.74
CA TYR A 206 -3.52 -11.23 12.21
C TYR A 206 -4.28 -10.14 13.00
N PRO A 207 -3.73 -9.57 14.10
CA PRO A 207 -4.45 -8.57 14.89
C PRO A 207 -4.77 -7.30 14.10
N ASN A 208 -3.88 -6.92 13.17
CA ASN A 208 -4.09 -5.78 12.27
C ASN A 208 -5.25 -6.05 11.29
N VAL A 209 -5.24 -7.20 10.61
CA VAL A 209 -6.29 -7.59 9.65
C VAL A 209 -7.64 -7.72 10.34
N PHE A 210 -7.68 -8.39 11.50
CA PHE A 210 -8.90 -8.50 12.30
C PHE A 210 -9.47 -7.13 12.68
N GLY A 211 -8.61 -6.21 13.13
CA GLY A 211 -9.01 -4.84 13.46
C GLY A 211 -9.65 -4.11 12.27
N TYR A 212 -9.06 -4.23 11.07
CA TYR A 212 -9.58 -3.59 9.86
C TYR A 212 -10.87 -4.23 9.33
N ILE A 213 -10.98 -5.56 9.34
CA ILE A 213 -12.24 -6.25 8.96
C ILE A 213 -13.35 -5.87 9.95
N ARG A 214 -13.05 -5.81 11.25
CA ARG A 214 -14.00 -5.35 12.27
C ARG A 214 -14.46 -3.92 12.02
N GLN A 215 -13.58 -3.01 11.59
CA GLN A 215 -13.98 -1.65 11.21
C GLN A 215 -14.96 -1.64 10.04
N LEU A 216 -14.73 -2.46 8.99
CA LEU A 216 -15.67 -2.61 7.88
C LEU A 216 -17.04 -3.15 8.35
N ALA A 217 -17.04 -4.09 9.29
CA ALA A 217 -18.26 -4.63 9.90
C ALA A 217 -19.02 -3.57 10.72
N ILE A 218 -18.31 -2.71 11.46
CA ILE A 218 -18.92 -1.61 12.24
C ILE A 218 -19.59 -0.60 11.30
N LEU A 219 -18.91 -0.20 10.22
CA LEU A 219 -19.48 0.70 9.20
C LEU A 219 -20.76 0.11 8.61
N LEU A 220 -20.73 -1.19 8.26
CA LEU A 220 -21.88 -1.91 7.74
C LEU A 220 -23.05 -1.95 8.75
N ARG A 221 -22.77 -2.31 10.01
CA ARG A 221 -23.78 -2.36 11.08
C ARG A 221 -24.41 -0.98 11.31
N GLY A 222 -23.64 0.10 11.17
CA GLY A 222 -24.16 1.48 11.18
C GLY A 222 -25.20 1.73 10.09
N GLY A 223 -24.99 1.23 8.87
CA GLY A 223 -25.96 1.28 7.77
C GLY A 223 -27.18 0.36 7.95
N MET A 224 -27.03 -0.77 8.64
CA MET A 224 -28.14 -1.71 8.86
C MET A 224 -29.09 -1.27 9.98
N LYS A 225 -28.56 -0.75 11.09
CA LYS A 225 -29.35 -0.32 12.26
C LYS A 225 -30.12 0.99 12.05
N THR A 226 -29.77 1.76 11.03
CA THR A 226 -30.34 3.09 10.76
C THR A 226 -31.65 3.06 9.97
N LYS A 227 -32.18 1.88 9.59
CA LYS A 227 -33.49 1.74 8.94
C LYS A 227 -34.65 2.42 9.69
N THR A 228 -34.48 2.70 10.98
CA THR A 228 -35.46 3.35 11.86
C THR A 228 -35.23 4.86 12.07
N LYS A 229 -34.16 5.46 11.49
CA LYS A 229 -33.82 6.89 11.68
C LYS A 229 -34.09 7.71 10.41
N ALA A 230 -34.30 9.02 10.58
CA ALA A 230 -34.64 9.99 9.52
C ALA A 230 -33.80 9.83 8.23
N SER A 231 -34.47 9.93 7.08
CA SER A 231 -33.97 9.66 5.72
C SER A 231 -32.57 10.23 5.39
N ARG A 232 -32.22 11.42 5.91
CA ARG A 232 -30.93 12.07 5.69
C ARG A 232 -29.75 11.32 6.33
N SER A 233 -29.92 10.85 7.57
CA SER A 233 -28.89 10.08 8.30
C SER A 233 -28.67 8.68 7.72
N LEU A 234 -29.72 8.08 7.13
CA LEU A 234 -29.66 6.80 6.45
C LEU A 234 -28.77 6.87 5.19
N TRP A 235 -28.95 7.94 4.40
CA TRP A 235 -28.15 8.16 3.19
C TRP A 235 -26.67 8.39 3.49
N GLU A 236 -26.36 9.07 4.60
CA GLU A 236 -24.99 9.24 5.07
C GLU A 236 -24.36 7.91 5.47
N ALA A 237 -25.07 7.05 6.20
CA ALA A 237 -24.60 5.71 6.54
C ALA A 237 -24.41 4.82 5.30
N TYR A 238 -25.29 4.93 4.31
CA TYR A 238 -25.16 4.23 3.03
C TYR A 238 -23.97 4.70 2.21
N LYS A 239 -23.68 6.00 2.20
CA LYS A 239 -22.49 6.56 1.51
C LYS A 239 -21.18 6.02 2.07
N GLN A 240 -21.12 5.69 3.37
CA GLN A 240 -19.89 5.16 3.99
C GLN A 240 -19.57 3.74 3.52
N VAL A 241 -20.59 2.90 3.29
CA VAL A 241 -20.42 1.53 2.77
C VAL A 241 -20.30 1.56 1.24
N TYR A 242 -21.05 2.43 0.60
CA TYR A 242 -21.15 2.48 -0.86
C TYR A 242 -20.18 3.51 -1.45
N ASN A 243 -18.89 3.21 -1.29
CA ASN A 243 -17.77 4.02 -1.77
C ASN A 243 -16.65 3.12 -2.33
N TRP A 244 -15.82 3.66 -3.25
CA TRP A 244 -14.64 2.99 -3.81
C TRP A 244 -13.70 2.47 -2.74
N GLN A 245 -13.49 3.26 -1.67
CA GLN A 245 -12.65 2.85 -0.56
C GLN A 245 -13.13 1.55 0.06
N TYR A 246 -14.45 1.40 0.31
CA TYR A 246 -14.99 0.18 0.90
C TYR A 246 -14.84 -1.02 -0.04
N ALA A 247 -15.17 -0.86 -1.33
CA ALA A 247 -15.03 -1.92 -2.32
C ALA A 247 -13.57 -2.38 -2.46
N HIS A 248 -12.62 -1.44 -2.58
CA HIS A 248 -11.19 -1.75 -2.68
C HIS A 248 -10.64 -2.35 -1.38
N CYS A 249 -11.14 -1.98 -0.20
CA CYS A 249 -10.77 -2.61 1.06
C CYS A 249 -11.22 -4.08 1.10
N VAL A 250 -12.47 -4.37 0.74
CA VAL A 250 -12.99 -5.76 0.69
C VAL A 250 -12.17 -6.59 -0.31
N ASP A 251 -11.89 -6.03 -1.49
CA ASP A 251 -11.08 -6.69 -2.50
C ASP A 251 -9.65 -6.95 -2.03
N PHE A 252 -9.03 -5.96 -1.38
CA PHE A 252 -7.68 -6.10 -0.81
C PHE A 252 -7.60 -7.19 0.25
N TRP A 253 -8.56 -7.24 1.19
CA TRP A 253 -8.57 -8.28 2.20
C TRP A 253 -8.90 -9.66 1.62
N SER A 254 -9.71 -9.72 0.56
CA SER A 254 -9.95 -10.96 -0.18
C SER A 254 -8.68 -11.45 -0.86
N LEU A 255 -7.87 -10.53 -1.41
CA LEU A 255 -6.56 -10.82 -1.99
C LEU A 255 -5.58 -11.36 -0.95
N VAL A 256 -5.46 -10.69 0.21
CA VAL A 256 -4.58 -11.11 1.32
C VAL A 256 -4.96 -12.49 1.86
N LEU A 257 -6.24 -12.71 2.17
CA LEU A 257 -6.69 -14.00 2.69
C LEU A 257 -6.59 -15.11 1.63
N GLY A 258 -6.88 -14.79 0.36
CA GLY A 258 -6.73 -15.73 -0.74
C GLY A 258 -5.28 -16.15 -0.95
N ARG A 259 -4.30 -15.23 -0.87
CA ARG A 259 -2.87 -15.59 -0.99
C ARG A 259 -2.31 -16.26 0.26
N ALA A 260 -2.74 -15.84 1.44
CA ALA A 260 -2.25 -16.42 2.69
C ALA A 260 -2.79 -17.83 2.94
N CYS A 261 -4.04 -18.11 2.55
CA CYS A 261 -4.71 -19.39 2.74
C CYS A 261 -4.91 -20.11 1.39
N ASP A 262 -3.98 -19.95 0.46
CA ASP A 262 -4.05 -20.62 -0.84
C ASP A 262 -3.80 -22.12 -0.65
N ALA A 263 -4.69 -22.94 -1.20
CA ALA A 263 -4.65 -24.39 -0.99
C ALA A 263 -3.33 -25.04 -1.46
N HIS A 264 -2.68 -24.46 -2.48
CA HIS A 264 -1.37 -24.91 -2.96
C HIS A 264 -0.25 -24.53 -2.00
N ALA A 265 -0.27 -23.31 -1.47
CA ALA A 265 0.72 -22.84 -0.48
C ALA A 265 0.58 -23.57 0.86
N GLU A 266 -0.64 -23.94 1.27
CA GLU A 266 -0.90 -24.79 2.45
C GLU A 266 -0.31 -26.20 2.25
N ALA A 267 -0.42 -26.77 1.04
CA ALA A 267 0.17 -28.06 0.71
C ALA A 267 1.71 -28.04 0.75
N GLU A 268 2.34 -26.97 0.26
CA GLU A 268 3.81 -26.80 0.30
C GLU A 268 4.34 -26.60 1.73
N ARG A 269 3.53 -26.06 2.64
CA ARG A 269 3.87 -25.87 4.07
C ARG A 269 3.62 -27.10 4.92
N GLY A 270 3.39 -28.26 4.31
CA GLY A 270 3.13 -29.51 5.03
C GLY A 270 1.77 -29.55 5.72
N GLY A 271 0.78 -28.81 5.23
CA GLY A 271 -0.59 -28.83 5.76
C GLY A 271 -0.82 -27.93 6.99
N GLN A 272 0.13 -27.07 7.34
CA GLN A 272 -0.11 -26.07 8.38
C GLN A 272 -1.10 -25.00 7.89
N GLU A 273 -2.26 -24.96 8.52
CA GLU A 273 -3.26 -23.92 8.27
C GLU A 273 -2.69 -22.55 8.65
N SER A 274 -2.93 -21.56 7.78
CA SER A 274 -2.54 -20.18 8.05
C SER A 274 -3.36 -19.59 9.20
N GLU A 275 -2.71 -18.88 10.11
CA GLU A 275 -3.37 -18.21 11.26
C GLU A 275 -4.45 -17.20 10.83
N LEU A 276 -4.43 -16.75 9.56
CA LEU A 276 -5.41 -15.83 8.98
C LEU A 276 -6.72 -16.52 8.53
N ARG A 277 -6.76 -17.86 8.45
CA ARG A 277 -7.92 -18.65 7.97
C ARG A 277 -9.23 -18.33 8.71
N PRO A 278 -9.27 -18.13 10.04
CA PRO A 278 -10.50 -17.76 10.75
C PRO A 278 -11.11 -16.42 10.30
N LEU A 279 -10.32 -15.55 9.67
CA LEU A 279 -10.78 -14.23 9.20
C LEU A 279 -11.59 -14.28 7.90
N ILE A 280 -11.60 -15.43 7.22
CA ILE A 280 -12.36 -15.66 5.98
C ILE A 280 -13.86 -15.49 6.24
N TYR A 281 -14.41 -16.13 7.27
CA TYR A 281 -15.84 -16.05 7.59
C TYR A 281 -16.30 -14.63 7.94
N PRO A 282 -15.61 -13.88 8.84
CA PRO A 282 -15.90 -12.47 9.07
C PRO A 282 -15.91 -11.63 7.79
N LEU A 283 -14.93 -11.80 6.90
CA LEU A 283 -14.87 -11.05 5.65
C LEU A 283 -16.05 -11.39 4.72
N VAL A 284 -16.38 -12.69 4.59
CA VAL A 284 -17.52 -13.15 3.78
C VAL A 284 -18.83 -12.57 4.34
N GLN A 285 -19.04 -12.62 5.66
CA GLN A 285 -20.24 -12.06 6.28
C GLN A 285 -20.38 -10.55 6.03
N VAL A 286 -19.28 -9.79 6.16
CA VAL A 286 -19.26 -8.36 5.86
C VAL A 286 -19.56 -8.09 4.39
N SER A 287 -18.97 -8.87 3.48
CA SER A 287 -19.16 -8.74 2.04
C SER A 287 -20.60 -9.03 1.61
N LEU A 288 -21.17 -10.15 2.08
CA LEU A 288 -22.57 -10.50 1.80
C LEU A 288 -23.54 -9.52 2.44
N GLY A 289 -23.24 -9.03 3.65
CA GLY A 289 -24.03 -8.00 4.31
C GLY A 289 -24.01 -6.66 3.56
N ALA A 290 -22.87 -6.28 2.96
CA ALA A 290 -22.77 -5.09 2.12
C ALA A 290 -23.64 -5.18 0.86
N ILE A 291 -23.72 -6.36 0.23
CA ILE A 291 -24.63 -6.61 -0.90
C ILE A 291 -26.10 -6.52 -0.47
N LYS A 292 -26.45 -7.03 0.72
CA LYS A 292 -27.82 -6.94 1.26
C LYS A 292 -28.26 -5.53 1.66
N LEU A 293 -27.32 -4.59 1.84
CA LEU A 293 -27.62 -3.27 2.36
C LEU A 293 -28.53 -2.47 1.41
N ILE A 294 -28.26 -2.53 0.10
CA ILE A 294 -29.00 -1.81 -0.94
C ILE A 294 -29.28 -2.76 -2.11
N SER A 295 -30.52 -3.23 -2.25
CA SER A 295 -30.94 -4.14 -3.33
C SER A 295 -31.43 -3.45 -4.61
N ASN A 296 -31.02 -2.20 -4.86
CA ASN A 296 -31.49 -1.44 -6.01
C ASN A 296 -30.72 -1.81 -7.30
N SER A 297 -31.37 -1.69 -8.47
CA SER A 297 -30.73 -1.91 -9.78
C SER A 297 -29.53 -1.00 -10.03
N ARG A 298 -29.55 0.22 -9.46
CA ARG A 298 -28.42 1.16 -9.54
C ARG A 298 -27.18 0.67 -8.80
N SER A 299 -27.32 -0.26 -7.85
CA SER A 299 -26.21 -0.76 -7.04
C SER A 299 -25.53 -2.01 -7.57
N TYR A 300 -25.99 -2.57 -8.69
CA TYR A 300 -25.46 -3.81 -9.25
C TYR A 300 -23.95 -3.80 -9.58
N PRO A 301 -23.35 -2.72 -10.11
CA PRO A 301 -21.90 -2.74 -10.36
C PRO A 301 -21.07 -2.99 -9.09
N PHE A 302 -21.43 -2.36 -7.96
CA PHE A 302 -20.83 -2.67 -6.66
C PHE A 302 -21.02 -4.11 -6.21
N HIS A 303 -22.22 -4.67 -6.40
CA HIS A 303 -22.47 -6.09 -6.06
C HIS A 303 -21.57 -7.02 -6.87
N LEU A 304 -21.37 -6.72 -8.16
CA LEU A 304 -20.49 -7.49 -9.03
C LEU A 304 -19.01 -7.35 -8.63
N HIS A 305 -18.56 -6.16 -8.22
CA HIS A 305 -17.21 -6.00 -7.68
C HIS A 305 -16.98 -6.83 -6.42
N ILE A 306 -17.89 -6.77 -5.45
CA ILE A 306 -17.79 -7.58 -4.22
C ILE A 306 -17.88 -9.08 -4.57
N ALA A 307 -18.79 -9.47 -5.45
CA ALA A 307 -18.91 -10.86 -5.89
C ALA A 307 -17.61 -11.35 -6.56
N ARG A 308 -16.96 -10.52 -7.39
CA ARG A 308 -15.67 -10.85 -8.00
C ARG A 308 -14.59 -11.11 -6.94
N SER A 309 -14.50 -10.28 -5.91
CA SER A 309 -13.58 -10.49 -4.78
C SER A 309 -13.88 -11.77 -4.00
N MET A 310 -15.15 -12.11 -3.81
CA MET A 310 -15.56 -13.36 -3.16
C MET A 310 -15.26 -14.59 -4.02
N VAL A 311 -15.46 -14.52 -5.34
CA VAL A 311 -15.07 -15.59 -6.27
C VAL A 311 -13.56 -15.82 -6.24
N TYR A 312 -12.76 -14.75 -6.20
CA TYR A 312 -11.32 -14.85 -6.01
C TYR A 312 -10.99 -15.63 -4.72
N LEU A 313 -11.60 -15.24 -3.60
CA LEU A 313 -11.40 -15.89 -2.31
C LEU A 313 -11.78 -17.38 -2.33
N THR A 314 -12.95 -17.74 -2.87
CA THR A 314 -13.40 -19.14 -3.01
C THR A 314 -12.47 -19.95 -3.90
N ARG A 315 -11.96 -19.37 -4.99
CA ARG A 315 -11.05 -20.07 -5.91
C ARG A 315 -9.75 -20.50 -5.21
N HIS A 316 -9.19 -19.62 -4.37
CA HIS A 316 -7.92 -19.86 -3.70
C HIS A 316 -8.06 -20.67 -2.40
N THR A 317 -9.08 -20.39 -1.59
CA THR A 317 -9.26 -21.03 -0.28
C THR A 317 -10.09 -22.31 -0.32
N ARG A 318 -10.76 -22.60 -1.45
CA ARG A 318 -11.73 -23.70 -1.61
C ARG A 318 -12.91 -23.67 -0.64
N ILE A 319 -13.12 -22.54 0.06
CA ILE A 319 -14.26 -22.35 0.95
C ILE A 319 -15.46 -21.84 0.13
N TYR A 320 -16.57 -22.57 0.24
CA TYR A 320 -17.80 -22.23 -0.46
C TYR A 320 -18.42 -20.95 0.10
N VAL A 321 -18.71 -20.00 -0.80
CA VAL A 321 -19.47 -18.78 -0.51
C VAL A 321 -20.76 -18.79 -1.32
N PRO A 322 -21.94 -18.70 -0.68
CA PRO A 322 -23.23 -18.74 -1.40
C PRO A 322 -23.49 -17.41 -2.13
N LEU A 323 -22.99 -17.27 -3.35
CA LEU A 323 -23.16 -16.07 -4.19
C LEU A 323 -24.45 -16.09 -5.03
N THR A 324 -24.97 -17.28 -5.33
CA THR A 324 -26.18 -17.52 -6.13
C THR A 324 -27.39 -16.65 -5.75
N PRO A 325 -27.80 -16.52 -4.47
CA PRO A 325 -28.98 -15.71 -4.11
C PRO A 325 -28.81 -14.21 -4.38
N TYR A 326 -27.58 -13.72 -4.58
CA TYR A 326 -27.30 -12.32 -4.86
C TYR A 326 -27.10 -12.04 -6.35
N LEU A 327 -26.58 -13.01 -7.10
CA LEU A 327 -26.37 -12.88 -8.55
C LEU A 327 -27.64 -13.17 -9.34
N LEU A 328 -28.47 -14.13 -8.91
CA LEU A 328 -29.71 -14.48 -9.61
C LEU A 328 -30.65 -13.28 -9.78
N PRO A 329 -30.92 -12.43 -8.76
CA PRO A 329 -31.76 -11.26 -8.96
C PRO A 329 -31.20 -10.28 -10.01
N ILE A 330 -29.88 -10.14 -10.08
CA ILE A 330 -29.21 -9.27 -11.07
C ILE A 330 -29.44 -9.84 -12.47
N ILE A 331 -29.15 -11.13 -12.67
CA ILE A 331 -29.32 -11.82 -13.96
C ILE A 331 -30.80 -11.82 -14.38
N SER A 332 -31.69 -12.23 -13.49
CA SER A 332 -33.13 -12.24 -13.75
C SER A 332 -33.63 -10.84 -14.10
N SER A 333 -33.18 -9.78 -13.43
CA SER A 333 -33.59 -8.40 -13.76
C SER A 333 -33.12 -7.94 -15.15
N THR A 334 -31.98 -8.45 -15.63
CA THR A 334 -31.48 -8.17 -16.99
C THR A 334 -32.25 -8.95 -18.05
N LEU A 335 -32.70 -10.17 -17.72
CA LEU A 335 -33.44 -11.05 -18.64
C LEU A 335 -34.94 -10.73 -18.70
N THR A 336 -35.55 -10.29 -17.59
CA THR A 336 -36.98 -9.98 -17.49
C THR A 336 -37.31 -8.51 -17.75
N ALA A 337 -36.37 -7.73 -18.29
CA ALA A 337 -36.57 -6.33 -18.66
C ALA A 337 -37.70 -6.21 -19.72
N SER A 338 -38.94 -6.15 -19.25
CA SER A 338 -40.13 -6.04 -20.08
C SER A 338 -40.26 -4.61 -20.59
N GLY A 339 -40.00 -4.43 -21.89
CA GLY A 339 -40.13 -3.18 -22.63
C GLY A 339 -38.98 -2.96 -23.62
N LYS A 340 -39.29 -2.42 -24.81
CA LYS A 340 -38.26 -1.99 -25.77
C LYS A 340 -37.34 -0.96 -25.09
N PRO A 341 -36.02 -1.22 -24.99
CA PRO A 341 -35.11 -0.28 -24.35
C PRO A 341 -35.08 1.03 -25.14
N LYS A 342 -35.04 2.17 -24.44
CA LYS A 342 -34.95 3.47 -25.10
C LYS A 342 -33.59 3.59 -25.78
N SER A 343 -33.61 3.94 -27.07
CA SER A 343 -32.39 4.24 -27.83
C SER A 343 -31.63 5.38 -27.16
N SER A 344 -30.33 5.21 -26.96
CA SER A 344 -29.48 6.21 -26.34
C SER A 344 -28.11 6.23 -27.01
N THR A 345 -27.57 7.44 -27.22
CA THR A 345 -26.22 7.69 -27.74
C THR A 345 -25.15 7.65 -26.64
N LEU A 346 -25.51 7.23 -25.43
CA LEU A 346 -24.60 7.16 -24.29
C LEU A 346 -23.57 6.04 -24.48
N ARG A 347 -22.33 6.28 -24.05
CA ARG A 347 -21.29 5.25 -24.06
C ARG A 347 -21.70 4.07 -23.17
N PRO A 348 -21.28 2.83 -23.49
CA PRO A 348 -21.48 1.68 -22.61
C PRO A 348 -20.96 1.99 -21.21
N LEU A 349 -21.72 1.59 -20.19
CA LEU A 349 -21.27 1.72 -18.81
C LEU A 349 -20.09 0.78 -18.61
N ASP A 350 -18.91 1.36 -18.40
CA ASP A 350 -17.75 0.59 -17.99
C ASP A 350 -17.93 0.17 -16.52
N MET A 351 -18.25 -1.12 -16.35
CA MET A 351 -18.47 -1.75 -15.06
C MET A 351 -17.20 -1.82 -14.21
N GLU A 352 -16.02 -1.57 -14.79
CA GLU A 352 -14.76 -1.53 -14.04
C GLU A 352 -14.51 -0.18 -13.36
N THR A 353 -15.10 0.89 -13.89
CA THR A 353 -14.88 2.28 -13.44
C THR A 353 -16.09 2.91 -12.76
N HIS A 354 -17.22 2.18 -12.67
CA HIS A 354 -18.44 2.67 -12.06
C HIS A 354 -18.93 1.76 -10.93
N ILE A 355 -19.08 2.32 -9.74
CA ILE A 355 -19.76 1.63 -8.63
C ILE A 355 -21.28 1.78 -8.74
N ARG A 356 -21.77 2.95 -9.18
CA ARG A 356 -23.21 3.21 -9.37
C ARG A 356 -23.55 3.23 -10.85
N ALA A 357 -24.61 2.52 -11.23
CA ALA A 357 -25.20 2.76 -12.53
C ALA A 357 -25.86 4.16 -12.55
N PRO A 358 -25.67 4.95 -13.61
CA PRO A 358 -26.34 6.23 -13.77
C PRO A 358 -27.87 6.06 -13.80
N ALA A 359 -28.61 7.17 -13.63
CA ALA A 359 -30.07 7.14 -13.46
C ALA A 359 -30.86 6.53 -14.63
N HIS A 360 -30.21 6.28 -15.77
CA HIS A 360 -30.79 5.80 -17.03
C HIS A 360 -30.92 4.27 -17.07
N VAL A 361 -31.73 3.72 -16.17
CA VAL A 361 -32.11 2.30 -16.19
C VAL A 361 -33.00 2.06 -17.43
N LYS A 362 -32.75 0.98 -18.20
CA LYS A 362 -33.48 0.58 -19.44
C LYS A 362 -33.13 1.30 -20.75
N THR A 363 -31.88 1.77 -20.92
CA THR A 363 -31.39 2.28 -22.21
C THR A 363 -30.51 1.23 -22.91
N ARG A 364 -30.56 1.17 -24.25
CA ARG A 364 -29.68 0.32 -25.06
C ARG A 364 -28.69 1.21 -25.81
N VAL A 365 -27.41 0.93 -25.60
CA VAL A 365 -26.32 1.54 -26.37
C VAL A 365 -26.20 0.79 -27.70
N TYR A 366 -26.03 1.53 -28.80
CA TYR A 366 -25.78 0.97 -30.13
C TYR A 366 -24.30 0.75 -30.37
#